data_AF-A0A530BDC5-F1
#
_entry.id   AF-A0A530BDC5-F1
#
_cell.length_a   1.000
_cell.length_b   1.000
_cell.length_c   1.000
_cell.angle_alpha   90.00
_cell.angle_beta   90.00
_cell.angle_gamma   90.00
#
_symmetry.space_group_name_H-M   'P 1'
#
loop_
_entity.id
_entity.type
_entity.pdbx_description
1 polymer ?
#
loop_
_entity_poly.entity_id
_entity_poly.type
_entity_poly.pdbx_seq_one_letter_code
_entity_poly.pdbx_strand_id
1 'polypeptide(L)' 'MTDDRHERIRQRAHEIWEQAGRPEGAHEEHWNQATAEIDAAG' A
#
# COMPACT_ATOMS: atom_id res chain seq x y z
N MET A 1 15.26 -2.15 9.01
CA MET A 1 15.47 -3.17 7.97
C MET A 1 14.15 -3.80 7.51
N THR A 2 13.36 -4.49 8.37
CA THR A 2 11.99 -4.92 7.99
C THR A 2 10.96 -3.80 8.13
N ASP A 3 11.21 -2.88 9.07
CA ASP A 3 10.35 -1.72 9.38
C ASP A 3 10.19 -0.80 8.16
N ASP A 4 11.29 -0.54 7.44
CA ASP A 4 11.31 0.27 6.21
C ASP A 4 10.36 -0.27 5.13
N ARG A 5 10.24 -1.60 5.00
CA ARG A 5 9.35 -2.22 4.00
C ARG A 5 7.89 -1.99 4.39
N HIS A 6 7.54 -2.26 5.64
CA HIS A 6 6.18 -2.06 6.13
C HIS A 6 5.76 -0.58 6.10
N GLU A 7 6.67 0.35 6.41
CA GLU A 7 6.38 1.79 6.29
C GLU A 7 6.10 2.20 4.84
N ARG A 8 6.90 1.72 3.88
CA ARG A 8 6.67 1.99 2.45
C ARG A 8 5.34 1.41 1.98
N ILE A 9 5.01 0.18 2.36
CA ILE A 9 3.73 -0.45 2.02
C ILE A 9 2.58 0.38 2.58
N ARG A 10 2.68 0.82 3.84
CA ARG A 10 1.65 1.62 4.49
C ARG A 10 1.45 2.98 3.81
N GLN A 11 2.54 3.70 3.51
CA GLN A 11 2.48 4.96 2.78
C GLN A 11 1.84 4.74 1.41
N ARG A 12 2.29 3.73 0.67
CA ARG A 12 1.82 3.45 -0.68
C ARG A 12 0.36 3.04 -0.72
N ALA A 13 -0.09 2.19 0.21
CA ALA A 13 -1.48 1.80 0.33
C ALA A 13 -2.38 3.01 0.63
N HIS A 14 -1.90 3.94 1.46
CA HIS A 14 -2.61 5.17 1.79
C HIS A 14 -2.69 6.13 0.59
N GLU A 15 -1.61 6.29 -0.17
CA GLU A 15 -1.59 7.08 -1.40
C GLU A 15 -2.54 6.53 -2.46
N ILE A 16 -2.55 5.20 -2.65
CA ILE A 16 -3.45 4.53 -3.59
C ILE A 16 -4.91 4.74 -3.16
N TRP A 17 -5.20 4.60 -1.86
CA TRP A 17 -6.55 4.81 -1.32
C TRP A 17 -7.03 6.26 -1.44
N GLU A 18 -6.13 7.24 -1.23
CA GLU A 18 -6.44 8.65 -1.41
C GLU A 18 -6.67 9.00 -2.89
N GLN A 19 -5.83 8.50 -3.81
CA GLN A 19 -6.02 8.68 -5.26
C GLN A 19 -7.28 7.99 -5.79
N ALA A 20 -7.67 6.85 -5.20
CA ALA A 20 -8.89 6.14 -5.56
C ALA A 20 -10.17 6.85 -5.06
N GLY A 21 -10.04 7.94 -4.29
CA GLY A 21 -11.19 8.69 -3.77
C GLY A 21 -11.82 8.08 -2.53
N ARG A 22 -11.04 7.31 -1.75
CA ARG A 22 -11.45 6.67 -0.50
C ARG A 22 -12.65 5.73 -0.61
N PRO A 23 -12.59 4.71 -1.49
CA PRO A 23 -13.59 3.66 -1.52
C PRO A 23 -13.65 2.95 -0.15
N GLU A 24 -14.85 2.86 0.42
CA GLU A 24 -15.10 2.05 1.62
C GLU A 24 -15.02 0.56 1.25
N GLY A 25 -14.18 -0.19 1.96
CA GLY A 25 -14.01 -1.64 1.76
C GLY A 25 -12.85 -2.07 0.83
N ALA A 26 -12.17 -1.15 0.15
CA ALA A 26 -11.03 -1.51 -0.72
C ALA A 26 -9.65 -1.46 -0.03
N HIS A 27 -9.64 -1.30 1.30
CA HIS A 27 -8.40 -1.18 2.07
C HIS A 27 -7.48 -2.41 1.87
N GLU A 28 -8.03 -3.62 1.87
CA GLU A 28 -7.24 -4.85 1.72
C GLU A 28 -6.65 -4.97 0.31
N GLU A 29 -7.41 -4.59 -0.72
CA GLU A 29 -6.96 -4.64 -2.11
C GLU A 29 -5.83 -3.63 -2.35
N HIS A 30 -5.97 -2.40 -1.85
CA HIS A 30 -4.92 -1.39 -1.91
C HIS A 30 -3.68 -1.78 -1.09
N TRP A 31 -3.87 -2.42 0.06
CA TRP A 31 -2.76 -2.92 0.87
C TRP A 31 -1.99 -4.03 0.17
N ASN A 32 -2.69 -4.98 -0.45
CA ASN A 32 -2.07 -6.05 -1.24
C ASN A 32 -1.35 -5.50 -2.48
N GLN A 33 -1.94 -4.52 -3.17
CA GLN A 33 -1.33 -3.86 -4.32
C GLN A 33 -0.04 -3.11 -3.92
N ALA A 34 -0.08 -2.33 -2.85
CA ALA A 34 1.09 -1.66 -2.29
C ALA A 34 2.17 -2.65 -1.83
N THR A 35 1.76 -3.75 -1.20
CA THR A 35 2.67 -4.82 -0.78
C THR A 35 3.40 -5.42 -1.97
N ALA A 36 2.66 -5.79 -3.02
CA ALA A 36 3.24 -6.36 -4.23
C ALA A 36 4.15 -5.38 -4.97
N GLU A 37 3.80 -4.09 -5.07
CA GLU A 37 4.68 -3.06 -5.66
C GLU A 37 6.01 -2.95 -4.90
N ILE A 38 5.98 -2.88 -3.57
CA ILE A 38 7.19 -2.70 -2.76
C ILE A 38 8.02 -3.98 -2.69
N ASP A 39 7.38 -5.16 -2.69
CA ASP A 39 8.07 -6.45 -2.70
C ASP A 39 8.76 -6.70 -4.05
N ALA A 40 8.12 -6.32 -5.17
CA ALA A 40 8.71 -6.41 -6.50
C ALA A 40 9.81 -5.36 -6.78
N ALA A 41 9.85 -4.27 -6.01
CA ALA A 41 10.84 -3.19 -6.12
C ALA A 41 12.06 -3.36 -5.20
N GLY A 42 12.11 -4.42 -4.39
CA GLY A 42 13.24 -4.79 -3.52
C GLY A 42 14.20 -5.76 -4.19
#